data_AF-A0A661JRS9-F1
#
_entry.id   AF-A0A661JRS9-F1
#
_cell.length_a   1.000
_cell.length_b   1.000
_cell.length_c   1.000
_cell.angle_alpha   90.00
_cell.angle_beta   90.00
_cell.angle_gamma   90.00
#
_symmetry.space_group_name_H-M   'P 1'
#
loop_
_entity.id
_entity.type
_entity.pdbx_description
1 polymer ?
#
loop_
_entity_poly.entity_id
_entity_poly.type
_entity_poly.pdbx_seq_one_letter_code
_entity_poly.pdbx_strand_id
1 'polypeptide(L)'
;MTNSIKGIEDADCILVIGSNTTSSHPLVAHRIYRAKAKGARLIVVDPRKTQIALFADIYVPIRPGDDNAFVNGVMNVIVENDWHDKTFIEERTEGFEEFRENLKKYTPEHVEEITGIHQETIRRVAELYAKAERSSIIYCMGITQHTVGT
;
A
#
# COMPACT_ATOMS: atom_id res chain seq x y z
N MET A 1 -11.09 -11.72 -1.94
CA MET A 1 -11.34 -10.39 -2.55
C MET A 1 -12.56 -9.80 -1.86
N THR A 2 -12.44 -8.61 -1.26
CA THR A 2 -13.51 -7.95 -0.49
C THR A 2 -14.44 -7.08 -1.34
N ASN A 3 -13.97 -6.60 -2.49
CA ASN A 3 -14.70 -5.71 -3.40
C ASN A 3 -14.78 -6.33 -4.80
N SER A 4 -15.65 -5.80 -5.67
CA SER A 4 -15.73 -6.28 -7.05
C SER A 4 -14.59 -5.74 -7.92
N ILE A 5 -14.18 -6.49 -8.95
CA ILE A 5 -13.20 -6.04 -9.96
C ILE A 5 -13.65 -4.72 -10.61
N LYS A 6 -14.96 -4.52 -10.80
CA LYS A 6 -15.51 -3.29 -11.38
C LYS A 6 -15.22 -2.07 -10.48
N GLY A 7 -15.31 -2.24 -9.16
CA GLY A 7 -15.09 -1.16 -8.19
C GLY A 7 -13.66 -0.60 -8.16
N ILE A 8 -12.68 -1.31 -8.75
CA ILE A 8 -11.31 -0.80 -8.88
C ILE A 8 -11.27 0.51 -9.70
N GLU A 9 -12.17 0.65 -10.68
CA GLU A 9 -12.26 1.88 -11.50
C GLU A 9 -12.72 3.12 -10.72
N ASP A 10 -13.23 2.91 -9.51
CA ASP A 10 -13.77 3.94 -8.64
C ASP A 10 -12.84 4.21 -7.44
N ALA A 11 -11.60 3.71 -7.44
CA ALA A 11 -10.63 4.08 -6.41
C ALA A 11 -9.97 5.43 -6.74
N ASP A 12 -9.69 6.22 -5.69
CA ASP A 12 -8.93 7.48 -5.78
C ASP A 12 -7.44 7.24 -5.51
N CYS A 13 -7.09 6.16 -4.82
CA CYS A 13 -5.72 5.67 -4.68
C CYS A 13 -5.68 4.14 -4.78
N ILE A 14 -4.71 3.61 -5.53
CA ILE A 14 -4.50 2.17 -5.72
C ILE A 14 -3.06 1.86 -5.31
N LEU A 15 -2.92 1.00 -4.30
CA LEU A 15 -1.65 0.41 -3.88
C LEU A 15 -1.53 -1.00 -4.45
N VAL A 16 -0.65 -1.17 -5.43
CA VAL A 16 -0.27 -2.49 -5.95
C VAL A 16 1.00 -2.92 -5.24
N ILE A 17 0.94 -4.02 -4.48
CA ILE A 17 2.08 -4.52 -3.69
C ILE A 17 2.24 -6.03 -3.91
N GLY A 18 3.45 -6.46 -4.29
CA GLY A 18 3.74 -7.88 -4.56
C GLY A 18 2.87 -8.49 -5.68
N SER A 19 2.54 -7.72 -6.72
CA SER A 19 1.70 -8.19 -7.82
C SER A 19 2.09 -7.58 -9.17
N ASN A 20 2.51 -8.44 -10.12
CA ASN A 20 2.64 -8.05 -11.53
C ASN A 20 1.28 -8.17 -12.24
N THR A 21 0.35 -7.28 -11.87
CA THR A 21 -1.06 -7.35 -12.30
C THR A 21 -1.20 -7.29 -13.82
N THR A 22 -0.33 -6.55 -14.50
CA THR A 22 -0.29 -6.46 -15.97
C THR A 22 -0.12 -7.79 -16.67
N SER A 23 0.79 -8.64 -16.18
CA SER A 23 1.06 -9.93 -16.81
C SER A 23 0.12 -11.02 -16.29
N SER A 24 -0.19 -11.01 -14.98
CA SER A 24 -0.96 -12.08 -14.35
C SER A 24 -2.47 -11.91 -14.48
N HIS A 25 -2.96 -10.67 -14.53
CA HIS A 25 -4.40 -10.36 -14.57
C HIS A 25 -4.69 -9.15 -15.49
N PRO A 26 -4.49 -9.25 -16.81
CA PRO A 26 -4.57 -8.11 -17.74
C PRO A 26 -5.91 -7.34 -17.68
N LEU A 27 -7.03 -8.04 -17.47
CA LEU A 27 -8.35 -7.39 -17.32
C LEU A 27 -8.45 -6.55 -16.04
N VAL A 28 -7.77 -6.95 -14.96
CA VAL A 28 -7.70 -6.17 -13.72
C VAL A 28 -6.78 -4.96 -13.93
N ALA A 29 -5.63 -5.15 -14.58
CA ALA A 29 -4.74 -4.04 -14.93
C ALA A 29 -5.46 -2.98 -15.78
N HIS A 30 -6.31 -3.39 -16.70
CA HIS A 30 -7.15 -2.48 -17.48
C HIS A 30 -8.08 -1.62 -16.61
N ARG A 31 -8.64 -2.17 -15.53
CA ARG A 31 -9.45 -1.41 -14.57
C ARG A 31 -8.61 -0.41 -13.77
N ILE A 32 -7.40 -0.81 -13.36
CA ILE A 32 -6.43 0.09 -12.69
C ILE A 32 -6.08 1.27 -13.61
N TYR A 33 -5.80 1.01 -14.89
CA TYR A 33 -5.48 2.07 -15.85
C TYR A 33 -6.65 3.01 -16.10
N ARG A 34 -7.89 2.52 -16.08
CA ARG A 34 -9.08 3.38 -16.15
C ARG A 34 -9.23 4.26 -14.91
N ALA A 35 -9.02 3.72 -13.71
CA ALA A 35 -8.99 4.53 -12.49
C ALA A 35 -7.92 5.62 -12.58
N LYS A 36 -6.70 5.26 -13.01
CA LYS A 36 -5.60 6.20 -13.22
C LYS A 36 -5.95 7.30 -14.22
N ALA A 37 -6.61 6.95 -15.33
CA ALA A 37 -7.09 7.92 -16.32
C ALA A 37 -8.18 8.86 -15.77
N LYS A 38 -8.96 8.43 -14.76
CA LYS A 38 -9.93 9.29 -14.04
C LYS A 38 -9.28 10.17 -12.97
N GLY A 39 -7.98 10.01 -12.71
CA GLY A 39 -7.23 10.82 -11.75
C GLY A 39 -6.74 10.06 -10.51
N ALA A 40 -7.01 8.75 -10.39
CA ALA A 40 -6.55 7.96 -9.26
C ALA A 40 -5.02 7.99 -9.13
N ARG A 41 -4.52 7.98 -7.90
CA ARG A 41 -3.09 7.80 -7.61
C ARG A 41 -2.75 6.31 -7.68
N LEU A 42 -1.63 5.97 -8.31
CA LEU A 42 -1.14 4.61 -8.44
C LEU A 42 0.22 4.49 -7.76
N ILE A 43 0.29 3.63 -6.75
CA ILE A 43 1.50 3.30 -6.01
C ILE A 43 1.84 1.85 -6.35
N VAL A 44 3.08 1.58 -6.75
CA VAL A 44 3.55 0.23 -7.09
C VAL A 44 4.75 -0.12 -6.24
N VAL A 45 4.61 -1.15 -5.42
CA VAL A 45 5.66 -1.70 -4.55
C VAL A 45 6.06 -3.07 -5.09
N ASP A 46 7.19 -3.12 -5.79
CA ASP A 46 7.73 -4.35 -6.39
C ASP A 46 9.26 -4.21 -6.54
N PRO A 47 10.07 -5.23 -6.21
CA PRO A 47 11.52 -5.22 -6.45
C PRO A 47 11.88 -5.02 -7.92
N ARG A 48 10.97 -5.30 -8.85
CA ARG A 48 11.17 -5.18 -10.29
C ARG A 48 10.33 -4.02 -10.83
N LYS A 49 10.89 -3.30 -11.79
CA LYS A 49 10.17 -2.27 -12.55
C LYS A 49 9.27 -2.93 -13.61
N THR A 50 8.15 -3.49 -13.17
CA THR A 50 7.14 -4.14 -14.03
C THR A 50 6.39 -3.14 -14.92
N GLN A 51 5.62 -3.61 -15.90
CA GLN A 51 4.88 -2.74 -16.82
C GLN A 51 3.92 -1.79 -16.09
N ILE A 52 3.25 -2.26 -15.03
CA ILE A 52 2.36 -1.40 -14.23
C ILE A 52 3.12 -0.31 -13.48
N ALA A 53 4.38 -0.57 -13.06
CA ALA A 53 5.23 0.43 -12.39
C ALA A 53 5.58 1.62 -13.29
N LEU A 54 5.56 1.45 -14.63
CA LEU A 54 5.80 2.54 -15.57
C LEU A 54 4.71 3.63 -15.54
N PHE A 55 3.52 3.30 -15.02
CA PHE A 55 2.39 4.22 -14.91
C PHE A 55 2.16 4.72 -13.47
N ALA A 56 3.00 4.29 -12.52
CA ALA A 56 2.86 4.64 -11.12
C ALA A 56 3.24 6.10 -10.87
N ASP A 57 2.49 6.78 -9.98
CA ASP A 57 2.93 8.06 -9.42
C ASP A 57 4.10 7.86 -8.47
N ILE A 58 4.13 6.73 -7.76
CA ILE A 58 5.24 6.32 -6.89
C ILE A 58 5.56 4.86 -7.18
N TYR A 59 6.79 4.62 -7.60
CA TYR A 59 7.36 3.29 -7.67
C TYR A 59 8.31 3.10 -6.48
N VAL A 60 8.06 2.05 -5.69
CA VAL A 60 8.88 1.68 -4.53
C VAL A 60 9.65 0.40 -4.89
N PRO A 61 10.96 0.49 -5.18
CA PRO A 61 11.82 -0.66 -5.49
C PRO A 61 12.22 -1.39 -4.20
N ILE A 62 11.24 -1.97 -3.51
CA ILE A 62 11.45 -2.66 -2.23
C ILE A 62 12.37 -3.88 -2.43
N ARG A 63 13.20 -4.20 -1.43
CA ARG A 63 13.98 -5.46 -1.46
C ARG A 63 13.07 -6.63 -1.09
N PRO A 64 13.26 -7.84 -1.67
CA PRO A 64 12.44 -9.00 -1.33
C PRO A 64 12.48 -9.32 0.17
N GLY A 65 11.31 -9.40 0.81
CA GLY A 65 11.17 -9.76 2.23
C GLY A 65 11.06 -8.56 3.20
N ASP A 66 11.27 -7.34 2.71
CA ASP A 66 11.20 -6.12 3.52
C ASP A 66 9.76 -5.54 3.62
N ASP A 67 8.77 -6.23 3.04
CA ASP A 67 7.37 -5.79 2.91
C ASP A 67 6.74 -5.42 4.26
N ASN A 68 6.95 -6.23 5.30
CA ASN A 68 6.38 -5.99 6.63
C ASN A 68 6.92 -4.70 7.27
N ALA A 69 8.22 -4.44 7.13
CA ALA A 69 8.81 -3.21 7.65
C ALA A 69 8.26 -1.99 6.91
N PHE A 70 8.16 -2.07 5.58
CA PHE A 70 7.57 -1.00 4.76
C PHE A 70 6.12 -0.70 5.11
N VAL A 71 5.26 -1.73 5.17
CA VAL A 71 3.82 -1.56 5.48
C VAL A 71 3.64 -1.02 6.90
N ASN A 72 4.40 -1.49 7.88
CA ASN A 72 4.37 -0.94 9.24
C ASN A 72 4.84 0.52 9.29
N GLY A 73 5.85 0.90 8.50
CA GLY A 73 6.28 2.31 8.39
C GLY A 73 5.19 3.20 7.81
N VAL A 74 4.49 2.72 6.77
CA VAL A 74 3.33 3.43 6.21
C VAL A 74 2.23 3.60 7.26
N MET A 75 1.88 2.52 7.98
CA MET A 75 0.84 2.57 9.02
C MET A 75 1.23 3.45 10.20
N ASN A 76 2.51 3.44 10.61
CA ASN A 76 3.05 4.33 11.64
C ASN A 76 2.79 5.80 11.27
N VAL A 77 3.14 6.21 10.04
CA VAL A 77 2.91 7.60 9.58
C VAL A 77 1.42 7.95 9.61
N ILE A 78 0.54 7.04 9.18
CA ILE A 78 -0.91 7.28 9.18
C ILE A 78 -1.44 7.50 10.60
N VAL A 79 -0.98 6.69 11.56
CA VAL A 79 -1.42 6.77 12.95
C VAL A 79 -0.86 8.02 13.64
N GLU A 80 0.43 8.32 13.48
CA GLU A 80 1.07 9.50 14.09
C GLU A 80 0.52 10.83 13.55
N ASN A 81 0.00 10.85 12.33
CA ASN A 81 -0.64 12.04 11.75
C ASN A 81 -2.17 12.09 11.93
N ASP A 82 -2.76 11.17 12.70
CA ASP A 82 -4.21 11.09 12.89
C ASP A 82 -5.02 10.99 11.57
N TRP A 83 -4.48 10.35 10.52
CA TRP A 83 -5.16 10.20 9.22
C TRP A 83 -6.05 8.97 9.12
N HIS A 84 -6.15 8.18 10.19
CA HIS A 84 -7.01 7.01 10.25
C HIS A 84 -8.45 7.40 10.61
N ASP A 85 -9.43 6.63 10.12
CA ASP A 85 -10.84 6.82 10.47
C ASP A 85 -11.11 6.33 11.90
N LYS A 86 -11.17 7.28 12.85
CA LYS A 86 -11.36 7.02 14.27
C LYS A 86 -12.71 6.35 14.56
N THR A 87 -13.77 6.78 13.90
CA THR A 87 -15.12 6.22 14.09
C THR A 87 -15.17 4.79 13.57
N PHE A 88 -14.61 4.53 12.38
CA PHE A 88 -14.54 3.17 11.87
C PHE A 88 -13.71 2.25 12.78
N ILE A 89 -12.58 2.73 13.29
CA ILE A 89 -11.74 1.96 14.22
C ILE A 89 -12.52 1.63 15.51
N GLU A 90 -13.17 2.61 16.12
CA GLU A 90 -13.95 2.41 17.36
C GLU A 90 -15.12 1.45 17.17
N GLU A 91 -15.85 1.55 16.06
CA GLU A 91 -17.10 0.81 15.85
C GLU A 91 -16.92 -0.57 15.18
N ARG A 92 -15.81 -0.80 14.46
CA ARG A 92 -15.66 -1.93 13.54
C ARG A 92 -14.36 -2.72 13.70
N THR A 93 -13.49 -2.35 14.63
CA THR A 93 -12.20 -3.01 14.84
C THR A 93 -11.96 -3.34 16.32
N GLU A 94 -10.95 -4.16 16.59
CA GLU A 94 -10.49 -4.50 17.94
C GLU A 94 -8.96 -4.45 18.00
N GLY A 95 -8.39 -4.30 19.20
CA GLY A 95 -6.93 -4.34 19.39
C GLY A 95 -6.15 -3.11 18.90
N PHE A 96 -6.81 -1.98 18.60
CA PHE A 96 -6.15 -0.81 18.03
C PHE A 96 -5.04 -0.22 18.92
N GLU A 97 -5.21 -0.17 20.24
CA GLU A 97 -4.18 0.39 21.14
C GLU A 97 -2.91 -0.47 21.18
N GLU A 98 -3.04 -1.80 21.23
CA GLU A 98 -1.89 -2.71 21.14
C GLU A 98 -1.21 -2.61 19.77
N PHE A 99 -2.00 -2.52 18.70
CA PHE A 99 -1.50 -2.28 17.36
C PHE A 99 -0.72 -0.97 17.25
N ARG A 100 -1.27 0.14 17.78
CA ARG A 100 -0.64 1.45 17.81
C ARG A 100 0.67 1.44 18.59
N GLU A 101 0.71 0.79 19.75
CA GLU A 101 1.95 0.65 20.52
C GLU A 101 3.03 -0.10 19.73
N ASN A 102 2.64 -1.19 19.07
CA ASN A 102 3.54 -1.97 18.21
C ASN A 102 4.08 -1.16 17.03
N LEU A 103 3.32 -0.21 16.48
CA LEU A 103 3.75 0.63 15.38
C LEU A 103 4.84 1.63 15.76
N LYS A 104 4.97 2.02 17.04
CA LYS A 104 5.93 3.07 17.46
C LYS A 104 7.39 2.74 17.10
N LYS A 105 7.73 1.45 17.01
CA LYS A 105 9.08 1.02 16.62
C LYS A 105 9.38 1.15 15.13
N TYR A 106 8.37 1.39 14.29
CA TYR A 106 8.51 1.50 12.83
C TYR A 106 8.45 2.95 12.36
N THR A 107 9.30 3.82 12.92
CA THR A 107 9.41 5.19 12.40
C THR A 107 9.94 5.17 10.96
N PRO A 108 9.61 6.16 10.11
CA PRO A 108 10.11 6.20 8.72
C PRO A 108 11.62 6.10 8.60
N GLU A 109 12.36 6.67 9.55
CA GLU A 109 13.82 6.63 9.62
C GLU A 109 14.32 5.21 9.89
N HIS A 110 13.72 4.50 10.86
CA HIS A 110 14.08 3.12 11.13
C HIS A 110 13.69 2.17 9.98
N VAL A 111 12.55 2.43 9.34
CA VAL A 111 12.13 1.65 8.17
C VAL A 111 13.02 1.92 6.96
N GLU A 112 13.57 3.14 6.81
CA GLU A 112 14.58 3.43 5.81
C GLU A 112 15.86 2.61 6.04
N GLU A 113 16.32 2.46 7.28
CA GLU A 113 17.46 1.59 7.63
C GLU A 113 17.19 0.13 7.25
N ILE A 114 15.98 -0.37 7.52
CA ILE A 114 15.61 -1.75 7.21
C ILE A 114 15.48 -1.94 5.72
N THR A 115 14.75 -1.08 5.01
CA THR A 115 14.26 -1.35 3.65
C THR A 115 15.11 -0.71 2.54
N GLY A 116 15.91 0.30 2.89
CA GLY A 116 16.59 1.19 1.94
C GLY A 116 15.67 2.16 1.20
N ILE A 117 14.36 2.19 1.53
CA ILE A 117 13.41 3.14 0.96
C ILE A 117 13.48 4.44 1.76
N HIS A 118 13.80 5.54 1.08
CA HIS A 118 13.93 6.85 1.72
C HIS A 118 12.66 7.21 2.51
N GLN A 119 12.82 7.68 3.75
CA GLN A 119 11.72 8.02 4.66
C GLN A 119 10.64 8.91 4.04
N GLU A 120 11.04 9.86 3.18
CA GLU A 120 10.12 10.77 2.50
C GLU A 120 9.19 10.02 1.53
N THR A 121 9.67 8.94 0.92
CA THR A 121 8.84 8.07 0.07
C THR A 121 7.79 7.35 0.92
N ILE A 122 8.17 6.86 2.10
CA ILE A 122 7.25 6.20 3.04
C ILE A 122 6.16 7.18 3.48
N ARG A 123 6.56 8.40 3.88
CA ARG A 123 5.63 9.48 4.27
C ARG A 123 4.69 9.84 3.12
N ARG A 124 5.20 9.95 1.90
CA ARG A 124 4.40 10.27 0.73
C ARG A 124 3.42 9.15 0.35
N VAL A 125 3.82 7.89 0.46
CA VAL A 125 2.92 6.74 0.26
C VAL A 125 1.79 6.76 1.28
N ALA A 126 2.12 6.94 2.56
CA ALA A 126 1.14 7.06 3.64
C ALA A 126 0.14 8.18 3.40
N GLU A 127 0.63 9.36 3.01
CA GLU A 127 -0.22 10.52 2.72
C GLU A 127 -1.18 10.25 1.56
N LEU A 128 -0.68 9.75 0.43
CA LEU A 128 -1.52 9.48 -0.73
C LEU A 128 -2.57 8.41 -0.45
N TYR A 129 -2.20 7.36 0.30
CA TYR A 129 -3.10 6.27 0.63
C TYR A 129 -4.17 6.69 1.65
N ALA A 130 -3.79 7.39 2.72
CA ALA A 130 -4.72 7.70 3.80
C ALA A 130 -5.63 8.91 3.50
N LYS A 131 -5.16 9.88 2.71
CA LYS A 131 -5.98 11.06 2.37
C LYS A 131 -6.91 10.86 1.17
N ALA A 132 -6.79 9.74 0.47
CA ALA A 132 -7.72 9.39 -0.59
C ALA A 132 -9.06 8.93 0.00
N GLU A 133 -10.18 9.40 -0.56
CA GLU A 133 -11.52 9.02 -0.10
C GLU A 133 -11.75 7.50 -0.26
N ARG A 134 -11.28 6.93 -1.37
CA ARG A 134 -11.42 5.49 -1.67
C ARG A 134 -10.07 4.89 -2.05
N SER A 135 -9.44 4.21 -1.10
CA SER A 135 -8.19 3.48 -1.32
C SER A 135 -8.42 1.98 -1.53
N SER A 136 -7.67 1.38 -2.47
CA SER A 136 -7.72 -0.06 -2.75
C SER A 136 -6.32 -0.68 -2.76
N ILE A 137 -6.19 -1.84 -2.12
CA ILE A 137 -4.96 -2.64 -2.14
C ILE A 137 -5.13 -3.81 -3.11
N ILE A 138 -4.18 -3.95 -4.03
CA ILE A 138 -4.09 -5.05 -4.99
C ILE A 138 -2.81 -5.83 -4.71
N TYR A 139 -2.96 -7.05 -4.20
CA TYR A 139 -1.84 -7.95 -3.90
C TYR A 139 -2.09 -9.35 -4.48
N CYS A 140 -1.04 -10.16 -4.57
CA CYS A 140 -1.11 -11.56 -4.98
C CYS A 140 0.05 -12.35 -4.35
N MET A 141 0.66 -13.27 -5.10
CA MET A 141 1.67 -14.22 -4.58
C MET A 141 2.97 -13.57 -4.09
N GLY A 142 3.27 -12.32 -4.47
CA GLY A 142 4.49 -11.64 -4.01
C GLY A 142 4.51 -11.33 -2.50
N ILE A 143 3.35 -11.38 -1.83
CA ILE A 143 3.22 -11.14 -0.39
C ILE A 143 3.02 -12.44 0.39
N THR A 144 2.42 -13.46 -0.22
CA THR A 144 1.91 -14.62 0.52
C THR A 144 2.87 -15.80 0.60
N GLN A 145 4.00 -15.77 -0.11
CA GLN A 145 4.93 -16.91 -0.22
C GLN A 145 6.18 -16.78 0.68
N HIS A 146 6.13 -15.90 1.69
CA HIS A 146 7.16 -15.77 2.72
C HIS A 146 6.76 -16.54 3.98
N THR A 147 7.72 -16.85 4.85
CA THR A 147 7.45 -17.50 6.16
C THR A 147 6.52 -16.69 7.07
N VAL A 148 6.38 -15.40 6.78
CA VAL A 148 5.54 -14.43 7.51
C VAL A 148 4.57 -13.71 6.56
N GLY A 149 4.13 -14.38 5.50
CA GLY A 149 3.21 -13.83 4.49
C GLY A 149 1.71 -14.04 4.78
N THR A 150 1.36 -14.42 6.01
CA THR A 150 -0.03 -14.57 6.48
C THR A 150 -0.47 -13.28 7.17
#